data_AF-A0A182DYE6-F1
#
_entry.id   AF-A0A182DYE6-F1
#
_cell.length_a   1.000
_cell.length_b   1.000
_cell.length_c   1.000
_cell.angle_alpha   90.00
_cell.angle_beta   90.00
_cell.angle_gamma   90.00
#
_symmetry.space_group_name_H-M   'P 1'
#
loop_
_entity.id
_entity.type
_entity.pdbx_description
1 polymer ?
#
loop_
_entity_poly.entity_id
_entity_poly.type
_entity_poly.pdbx_seq_one_letter_code
_entity_poly.pdbx_strand_id
1 'polypeptide(L)'
;MIGNRPWMRINQCEMTYMYRVISFMLIDIDLTQLKHDQTEDIRYPFSNDFSGYSTILYGEGEYAFNYMRTEQVSGIPVIFVPGNAGSSKQVRSLGSVLHNKTESRNLPFTFDVFAIDFNEELSGLSGMYLERQIKYLELAVRHIWGMYSPPPHGIIFVGHSMGGIVIRSLLLSVHFNLSRIAFIVTLGTPHKDAPMVFDWYLKNIYDRMHDSWRKHKKELANLLVLSVSGGLKDHLVPEHFTLDNGIRHVSTTAVDGIELEADHLCIVWCNQLVRYISRLMIEYAYDPNSFHKRADSIVKQLFDADGLLRELTRMRVDTSTEIVIRNESIFVKNNNEDLEEFVLSFPKNSWLFIERSIESSLWTSSGEPIYSLNSWGQSFYTLVHSSVTEQISVHVKSQEFFKAVALREDSAKFDSVVHIGLLSLLKSCFTSLWKADFDGHEPVVLLPVYFGTPVAAVVISLELESCKHTDG
;
A
#
# COMPACT_ATOMS: atom_id res chain seq x y z
N MET A 1 -25.75 -6.56 -21.50
CA MET A 1 -24.75 -5.72 -22.20
C MET A 1 -24.37 -4.57 -21.29
N ILE A 2 -23.27 -4.71 -20.56
CA ILE A 2 -22.75 -3.66 -19.67
C ILE A 2 -22.06 -2.65 -20.58
N GLY A 3 -22.74 -1.54 -20.84
CA GLY A 3 -22.24 -0.47 -21.70
C GLY A 3 -20.95 0.14 -21.15
N ASN A 4 -20.05 0.46 -22.07
CA ASN A 4 -18.83 1.25 -21.87
C ASN A 4 -19.04 2.37 -20.85
N ARG A 5 -18.54 2.21 -19.63
CA ARG A 5 -18.33 3.29 -18.67
C ARG A 5 -16.81 3.54 -18.61
N PRO A 6 -16.29 4.55 -19.34
CA PRO A 6 -14.85 4.77 -19.52
C PRO A 6 -14.09 4.99 -18.20
N TRP A 7 -14.72 5.67 -17.24
CA TRP A 7 -14.15 6.02 -15.93
C TRP A 7 -13.85 4.82 -15.02
N MET A 8 -14.56 3.68 -15.16
CA MET A 8 -14.23 2.44 -14.44
C MET A 8 -12.97 1.75 -14.98
N ARG A 9 -12.49 2.11 -16.18
CA ARG A 9 -11.30 1.50 -16.81
C ARG A 9 -10.04 2.37 -16.74
N ILE A 10 -10.16 3.63 -16.33
CA ILE A 10 -9.04 4.58 -16.36
C ILE A 10 -8.35 4.56 -15.00
N ASN A 11 -7.06 4.23 -15.01
CA ASN A 11 -6.19 4.46 -13.86
C ASN A 11 -6.02 5.96 -13.64
N GLN A 12 -6.20 6.41 -12.41
CA GLN A 12 -6.04 7.82 -12.03
C GLN A 12 -4.61 8.13 -11.58
N CYS A 13 -3.78 7.10 -11.40
CA CYS A 13 -2.36 7.27 -11.17
C CYS A 13 -1.70 8.00 -12.33
N GLU A 14 -0.86 8.98 -12.00
CA GLU A 14 -0.01 9.62 -12.99
C GLU A 14 1.07 8.64 -13.45
N MET A 15 1.41 8.71 -14.74
CA MET A 15 2.53 7.94 -15.28
C MET A 15 3.85 8.47 -14.72
N THR A 16 4.74 7.60 -14.30
CA THR A 16 6.15 7.96 -14.14
C THR A 16 6.81 8.14 -15.51
N TYR A 17 7.66 9.16 -15.62
CA TYR A 17 8.47 9.40 -16.80
C TYR A 17 9.94 9.12 -16.50
N MET A 18 10.66 8.73 -17.54
CA MET A 18 12.08 8.42 -17.47
C MET A 18 12.83 9.75 -17.48
N TYR A 19 13.69 9.93 -16.48
CA TYR A 19 14.35 11.22 -16.24
C TYR A 19 15.45 11.48 -17.27
N ARG A 20 16.14 10.43 -17.71
CA ARG A 20 17.17 10.42 -18.75
C ARG A 20 17.00 9.19 -19.68
N VAL A 21 17.91 9.04 -20.64
CA VAL A 21 17.95 7.89 -21.54
C VAL A 21 18.18 6.61 -20.74
N ILE A 22 17.28 5.65 -20.88
CA ILE A 22 17.29 4.38 -20.15
C ILE A 22 18.28 3.38 -20.74
N SER A 23 18.77 2.48 -19.89
CA SER A 23 19.57 1.31 -20.26
C SER A 23 19.24 0.16 -19.31
N PHE A 24 19.11 -1.05 -19.89
CA PHE A 24 18.99 -2.28 -19.13
C PHE A 24 20.26 -3.09 -19.38
N MET A 25 21.10 -3.21 -18.35
CA MET A 25 22.42 -3.82 -18.45
C MET A 25 22.33 -5.23 -17.87
N LEU A 26 22.70 -6.25 -18.63
CA LEU A 26 22.68 -7.64 -18.15
C LEU A 26 23.75 -7.85 -17.07
N ILE A 27 23.39 -8.57 -16.02
CA ILE A 27 24.31 -9.06 -14.98
C ILE A 27 24.59 -10.54 -15.27
N ASP A 28 25.86 -10.86 -15.50
CA ASP A 28 26.30 -12.23 -15.73
C ASP A 28 26.37 -12.99 -14.40
N ILE A 29 25.27 -13.64 -14.06
CA ILE A 29 25.24 -14.59 -12.95
C ILE A 29 25.85 -15.88 -13.49
N ASP A 30 27.07 -16.21 -13.05
CA ASP A 30 27.74 -17.46 -13.41
C ASP A 30 26.91 -18.69 -12.96
N LEU A 31 26.02 -19.14 -13.84
CA LEU A 31 25.17 -20.30 -13.63
C LEU A 31 25.94 -21.62 -13.75
N THR A 32 27.22 -21.59 -14.17
CA THR A 32 28.01 -22.81 -14.40
C THR A 32 28.54 -23.41 -13.11
N GLN A 33 28.82 -22.58 -12.08
CA GLN A 33 29.22 -23.04 -10.74
C GLN A 33 28.13 -23.85 -10.01
N LEU A 34 26.87 -23.75 -10.44
CA LEU A 34 25.75 -24.49 -9.85
C LEU A 34 25.69 -25.96 -10.20
N LYS A 35 26.39 -26.41 -11.25
CA LYS A 35 26.41 -27.83 -11.62
C LYS A 35 27.23 -28.67 -10.65
N HIS A 36 28.10 -28.08 -9.84
CA HIS A 36 29.06 -28.82 -9.02
C HIS A 36 28.77 -28.86 -7.51
N ASP A 37 28.07 -27.87 -6.93
CA ASP A 37 28.13 -27.66 -5.46
C ASP A 37 26.78 -27.66 -4.69
N GLN A 38 25.62 -27.96 -5.29
CA GLN A 38 24.32 -27.89 -4.57
C GLN A 38 23.39 -29.10 -4.77
N THR A 39 23.93 -30.31 -4.66
CA THR A 39 23.15 -31.46 -4.22
C THR A 39 23.19 -31.50 -2.69
N GLU A 40 22.03 -31.51 -2.03
CA GLU A 40 21.82 -31.64 -0.56
C GLU A 40 21.46 -30.33 0.16
N ASP A 41 20.17 -29.97 0.13
CA ASP A 41 19.34 -30.01 1.35
C ASP A 41 17.86 -29.62 1.15
N ILE A 42 17.45 -29.24 -0.07
CA ILE A 42 16.03 -29.12 -0.42
C ILE A 42 15.80 -29.79 -1.78
N ARG A 43 15.18 -30.98 -1.78
CA ARG A 43 14.70 -31.64 -3.00
C ARG A 43 13.51 -30.86 -3.54
N TYR A 44 13.82 -29.85 -4.31
CA TYR A 44 12.89 -29.22 -5.22
C TYR A 44 12.67 -30.16 -6.42
N PRO A 45 11.45 -30.72 -6.61
CA PRO A 45 11.20 -31.77 -7.59
C PRO A 45 11.33 -31.31 -9.05
N PHE A 46 11.44 -30.01 -9.32
CA PHE A 46 11.43 -29.46 -10.67
C PHE A 46 12.79 -28.95 -11.18
N SER A 47 12.87 -28.80 -12.51
CA SER A 47 14.07 -28.44 -13.27
C SER A 47 14.87 -27.27 -12.69
N ASN A 48 16.19 -27.38 -12.77
CA ASN A 48 17.17 -26.31 -12.48
C ASN A 48 17.64 -25.60 -13.77
N ASP A 49 16.85 -25.69 -14.84
CA ASP A 49 17.13 -24.97 -16.09
C ASP A 49 16.66 -23.52 -16.00
N PHE A 50 17.62 -22.61 -15.91
CA PHE A 50 17.42 -21.16 -15.84
C PHE A 50 17.76 -20.44 -17.16
N SER A 51 17.86 -21.16 -18.28
CA SER A 51 18.31 -20.60 -19.58
C SER A 51 17.48 -19.43 -20.11
N GLY A 52 16.24 -19.26 -19.62
CA GLY A 52 15.39 -18.10 -19.94
C GLY A 52 15.47 -16.96 -18.92
N TYR A 53 16.09 -17.16 -17.76
CA TYR A 53 16.10 -16.15 -16.70
C TYR A 53 17.34 -15.28 -16.78
N SER A 54 17.17 -14.00 -16.49
CA SER A 54 18.28 -13.05 -16.43
C SER A 54 18.12 -12.09 -15.24
N THR A 55 19.22 -11.44 -14.88
CA THR A 55 19.22 -10.35 -13.92
C THR A 55 19.73 -9.12 -14.64
N ILE A 56 19.04 -8.00 -14.46
CA ILE A 56 19.35 -6.76 -15.16
C ILE A 56 19.57 -5.64 -14.15
N LEU A 57 20.53 -4.76 -14.40
CA LEU A 57 20.70 -3.51 -13.71
C LEU A 57 20.05 -2.39 -14.53
N TYR A 58 19.11 -1.68 -13.90
CA TYR A 58 18.51 -0.50 -14.47
C TYR A 58 19.47 0.69 -14.35
N GLY A 59 19.67 1.40 -15.45
CA GLY A 59 20.53 2.58 -15.51
C GLY A 59 19.89 3.70 -16.32
N GLU A 60 20.19 4.95 -15.97
CA GLU A 60 19.91 6.08 -16.85
C GLU A 60 21.12 7.01 -16.96
N GLY A 61 21.31 7.60 -18.15
CA GLY A 61 22.32 8.63 -18.37
C GLY A 61 23.73 8.25 -17.90
N GLU A 62 24.36 9.15 -17.14
CA GLU A 62 25.75 8.99 -16.69
C GLU A 62 25.96 7.76 -15.81
N TYR A 63 24.98 7.39 -14.98
CA TYR A 63 25.04 6.17 -14.17
C TYR A 63 25.22 4.93 -15.05
N ALA A 64 24.41 4.81 -16.12
CA ALA A 64 24.50 3.68 -17.05
C ALA A 64 25.86 3.65 -17.77
N PHE A 65 26.33 4.80 -18.25
CA PHE A 65 27.64 4.90 -18.90
C PHE A 65 28.80 4.51 -17.96
N ASN A 66 28.73 4.92 -16.70
CA ASN A 66 29.74 4.58 -15.71
C ASN A 66 29.76 3.07 -15.43
N TYR A 67 28.58 2.44 -15.26
CA TYR A 67 28.53 0.99 -15.09
C TYR A 67 29.07 0.25 -16.32
N MET A 68 28.66 0.61 -17.55
CA MET A 68 29.15 -0.06 -18.77
C MET A 68 30.67 0.03 -18.96
N ARG A 69 31.33 1.03 -18.37
CA ARG A 69 32.78 1.21 -18.44
C ARG A 69 33.53 0.48 -17.33
N THR A 70 32.92 0.34 -16.16
CA THR A 70 33.60 -0.10 -14.94
C THR A 70 33.14 -1.47 -14.45
N GLU A 71 31.93 -1.88 -14.81
CA GLU A 71 31.20 -3.05 -14.30
C GLU A 71 31.13 -3.07 -12.76
N GLN A 72 31.18 -1.88 -12.14
CA GLN A 72 31.20 -1.71 -10.69
C GLN A 72 29.92 -1.04 -10.19
N VAL A 73 29.40 -1.58 -9.09
CA VAL A 73 28.28 -1.04 -8.33
C VAL A 73 28.77 -0.55 -6.97
N SER A 74 28.18 0.52 -6.46
CA SER A 74 28.61 1.16 -5.20
C SER A 74 27.48 1.84 -4.42
N GLY A 75 26.27 1.83 -4.98
CA GLY A 75 25.08 2.36 -4.34
C GLY A 75 24.41 1.33 -3.43
N ILE A 76 23.18 1.64 -3.06
CA ILE A 76 22.35 0.77 -2.22
C ILE A 76 21.63 -0.23 -3.12
N PRO A 77 21.81 -1.55 -2.92
CA PRO A 77 21.19 -2.56 -3.77
C PRO A 77 19.68 -2.64 -3.54
N VAL A 78 18.93 -2.53 -4.64
CA VAL A 78 17.49 -2.78 -4.70
C VAL A 78 17.24 -3.92 -5.68
N ILE A 79 16.48 -4.93 -5.30
CA ILE A 79 16.06 -6.01 -6.20
C ILE A 79 14.55 -5.94 -6.41
N PHE A 80 14.15 -5.65 -7.64
CA PHE A 80 12.77 -5.76 -8.10
C PHE A 80 12.49 -7.18 -8.61
N VAL A 81 11.39 -7.77 -8.15
CA VAL A 81 10.95 -9.12 -8.51
C VAL A 81 9.56 -9.05 -9.12
N PRO A 82 9.40 -9.34 -10.43
CA PRO A 82 8.13 -9.20 -11.12
C PRO A 82 7.14 -10.32 -10.76
N GLY A 83 5.88 -10.10 -11.11
CA GLY A 83 4.78 -11.04 -10.91
C GLY A 83 4.60 -12.09 -12.00
N ASN A 84 3.44 -12.74 -11.96
CA ASN A 84 2.97 -13.65 -12.99
C ASN A 84 2.89 -12.96 -14.35
N ALA A 85 3.56 -13.51 -15.39
CA ALA A 85 3.69 -12.87 -16.70
C ALA A 85 4.28 -11.43 -16.65
N GLY A 86 5.00 -11.11 -15.57
CA GLY A 86 5.52 -9.77 -15.34
C GLY A 86 6.88 -9.57 -15.99
N SER A 87 7.05 -8.42 -16.64
CA SER A 87 8.33 -8.02 -17.23
C SER A 87 9.23 -7.35 -16.19
N SER A 88 10.51 -7.68 -16.19
CA SER A 88 11.55 -6.99 -15.40
C SER A 88 11.58 -5.48 -15.66
N LYS A 89 11.15 -5.03 -16.85
CA LYS A 89 11.07 -3.63 -17.26
C LYS A 89 10.07 -2.78 -16.47
N GLN A 90 9.19 -3.39 -15.67
CA GLN A 90 8.31 -2.69 -14.74
C GLN A 90 9.10 -1.83 -13.73
N VAL A 91 10.36 -2.21 -13.45
CA VAL A 91 11.25 -1.49 -12.52
C VAL A 91 11.54 -0.04 -12.93
N ARG A 92 11.38 0.31 -14.22
CA ARG A 92 11.77 1.62 -14.77
C ARG A 92 11.20 2.81 -14.00
N SER A 93 9.97 2.66 -13.49
CA SER A 93 9.25 3.71 -12.76
C SER A 93 9.97 4.05 -11.46
N LEU A 94 10.31 3.00 -10.69
CA LEU A 94 11.05 3.13 -9.44
C LEU A 94 12.49 3.58 -9.68
N GLY A 95 13.18 2.96 -10.64
CA GLY A 95 14.56 3.28 -10.98
C GLY A 95 14.74 4.73 -11.41
N SER A 96 13.87 5.23 -12.32
CA SER A 96 13.89 6.63 -12.76
C SER A 96 13.68 7.60 -11.59
N VAL A 97 12.69 7.35 -10.73
CA VAL A 97 12.41 8.22 -9.58
C VAL A 97 13.57 8.23 -8.58
N LEU A 98 14.20 7.08 -8.32
CA LEU A 98 15.37 7.00 -7.44
C LEU A 98 16.56 7.77 -8.04
N HIS A 99 16.91 7.53 -9.30
CA HIS A 99 18.02 8.23 -9.98
C HIS A 99 17.79 9.74 -10.02
N ASN A 100 16.59 10.18 -10.41
CA ASN A 100 16.23 11.59 -10.41
C ASN A 100 16.36 12.20 -9.02
N LYS A 101 15.83 11.55 -7.98
CA LYS A 101 15.90 12.09 -6.61
C LYS A 101 17.31 12.14 -6.06
N THR A 102 18.15 11.14 -6.34
CA THR A 102 19.55 11.13 -5.90
C THR A 102 20.35 12.22 -6.61
N GLU A 103 20.16 12.37 -7.93
CA GLU A 103 20.89 13.35 -8.74
C GLU A 103 20.41 14.78 -8.46
N SER A 104 19.10 15.05 -8.58
CA SER A 104 18.54 16.40 -8.43
C SER A 104 18.71 17.00 -7.04
N ARG A 105 18.80 16.15 -6.01
CA ARG A 105 19.04 16.59 -4.61
C ARG A 105 20.50 16.46 -4.20
N ASN A 106 21.37 16.01 -5.08
CA ASN A 106 22.80 15.78 -4.81
C ASN A 106 23.01 14.96 -3.53
N LEU A 107 22.31 13.83 -3.41
CA LEU A 107 22.39 12.97 -2.23
C LEU A 107 23.76 12.28 -2.14
N PRO A 108 24.25 11.97 -0.93
CA PRO A 108 25.57 11.35 -0.75
C PRO A 108 25.61 9.85 -1.11
N PHE A 109 24.54 9.32 -1.70
CA PHE A 109 24.37 7.92 -2.08
C PHE A 109 23.53 7.80 -3.35
N THR A 110 23.69 6.68 -4.04
CA THR A 110 22.88 6.25 -5.17
C THR A 110 22.17 4.93 -4.85
N PHE A 111 21.23 4.53 -5.71
CA PHE A 111 20.61 3.20 -5.64
C PHE A 111 20.99 2.41 -6.88
N ASP A 112 21.40 1.17 -6.69
CA ASP A 112 21.67 0.24 -7.79
C ASP A 112 20.44 -0.66 -7.92
N VAL A 113 19.62 -0.37 -8.93
CA VAL A 113 18.29 -0.97 -9.05
C VAL A 113 18.34 -2.16 -10.00
N PHE A 114 18.45 -3.35 -9.42
CA PHE A 114 18.38 -4.62 -10.12
C PHE A 114 16.92 -5.03 -10.34
N ALA A 115 16.67 -5.76 -11.42
CA ALA A 115 15.42 -6.44 -11.67
C ALA A 115 15.67 -7.86 -12.15
N ILE A 116 14.86 -8.78 -11.66
CA ILE A 116 14.88 -10.17 -12.11
C ILE A 116 13.96 -10.33 -13.31
N ASP A 117 14.44 -11.00 -14.35
CA ASP A 117 13.66 -11.41 -15.51
C ASP A 117 13.41 -12.90 -15.45
N PHE A 118 12.15 -13.28 -15.22
CA PHE A 118 11.70 -14.67 -15.19
C PHE A 118 11.14 -15.13 -16.53
N ASN A 119 11.52 -14.51 -17.65
CA ASN A 119 10.99 -14.83 -18.98
C ASN A 119 9.46 -14.75 -19.05
N GLU A 120 8.87 -13.85 -18.26
CA GLU A 120 7.41 -13.64 -18.17
C GLU A 120 6.62 -14.93 -17.92
N GLU A 121 7.17 -15.85 -17.13
CA GLU A 121 6.52 -17.13 -16.83
C GLU A 121 5.29 -16.99 -15.93
N LEU A 122 4.37 -17.95 -16.08
CA LEU A 122 3.05 -17.94 -15.45
C LEU A 122 3.10 -18.52 -14.02
N SER A 123 3.86 -17.89 -13.12
CA SER A 123 4.04 -18.38 -11.73
C SER A 123 2.78 -18.38 -10.88
N GLY A 124 1.75 -17.61 -11.25
CA GLY A 124 0.44 -17.66 -10.62
C GLY A 124 -0.38 -18.90 -11.00
N LEU A 125 0.03 -19.63 -12.04
CA LEU A 125 -0.67 -20.81 -12.55
C LEU A 125 0.05 -22.13 -12.25
N SER A 126 1.33 -22.08 -11.87
CA SER A 126 2.09 -23.31 -11.59
C SER A 126 3.11 -23.17 -10.45
N GLY A 127 3.03 -24.10 -9.49
CA GLY A 127 4.02 -24.23 -8.43
C GLY A 127 5.42 -24.57 -8.93
N MET A 128 5.53 -25.22 -10.10
CA MET A 128 6.82 -25.50 -10.75
C MET A 128 7.56 -24.22 -11.13
N TYR A 129 6.86 -23.27 -11.77
CA TYR A 129 7.45 -21.99 -12.13
C TYR A 129 7.83 -21.20 -10.89
N LEU A 130 6.93 -21.14 -9.90
CA LEU A 130 7.20 -20.45 -8.65
C LEU A 130 8.45 -20.99 -7.94
N GLU A 131 8.60 -22.31 -7.84
CA GLU A 131 9.79 -22.96 -7.28
C GLU A 131 11.08 -22.58 -8.01
N ARG A 132 11.04 -22.57 -9.34
CA ARG A 132 12.21 -22.19 -10.15
C ARG A 132 12.57 -20.71 -9.99
N GLN A 133 11.57 -19.83 -9.90
CA GLN A 133 11.78 -18.40 -9.63
C GLN A 133 12.44 -18.16 -8.27
N ILE A 134 12.03 -18.91 -7.23
CA ILE A 134 12.62 -18.85 -5.88
C ILE A 134 14.10 -19.21 -5.92
N LYS A 135 14.43 -20.33 -6.57
CA LYS A 135 15.84 -20.77 -6.74
C LYS A 135 16.66 -19.70 -7.43
N TYR A 136 16.19 -19.18 -8.57
CA TYR A 136 16.94 -18.18 -9.31
C TYR A 136 17.15 -16.88 -8.53
N LEU A 137 16.12 -16.42 -7.80
CA LEU A 137 16.25 -15.24 -6.95
C LEU A 137 17.32 -15.44 -5.87
N GLU A 138 17.41 -16.62 -5.26
CA GLU A 138 18.47 -16.91 -4.29
C GLU A 138 19.88 -16.79 -4.89
N LEU A 139 20.06 -17.27 -6.13
CA LEU A 139 21.31 -17.16 -6.87
C LEU A 139 21.65 -15.70 -7.19
N ALA A 140 20.67 -14.95 -7.68
CA ALA A 140 20.82 -13.53 -7.97
C ALA A 140 21.18 -12.74 -6.71
N VAL A 141 20.52 -13.00 -5.58
CA VAL A 141 20.85 -12.36 -4.30
C VAL A 141 22.28 -12.65 -3.87
N ARG A 142 22.75 -13.90 -4.02
CA ARG A 142 24.12 -14.27 -3.68
C ARG A 142 25.15 -13.58 -4.57
N HIS A 143 24.89 -13.53 -5.87
CA HIS A 143 25.77 -12.88 -6.84
C HIS A 143 25.81 -11.37 -6.59
N ILE A 144 24.66 -10.70 -6.52
CA ILE A 144 24.54 -9.26 -6.26
C ILE A 144 25.23 -8.88 -4.95
N TRP A 145 25.03 -9.66 -3.87
CA TRP A 145 25.74 -9.42 -2.61
C TRP A 145 27.26 -9.43 -2.75
N GLY A 146 27.79 -10.32 -3.61
CA GLY A 146 29.22 -10.44 -3.88
C GLY A 146 29.81 -9.34 -4.78
N MET A 147 28.97 -8.56 -5.46
CA MET A 147 29.43 -7.44 -6.31
C MET A 147 29.92 -6.22 -5.50
N TYR A 148 29.61 -6.17 -4.21
CA TYR A 148 29.90 -5.03 -3.34
C TYR A 148 31.12 -5.25 -2.45
N SER A 149 31.97 -4.23 -2.33
CA SER A 149 33.10 -4.20 -1.41
C SER A 149 33.25 -2.81 -0.79
N PRO A 150 33.00 -2.63 0.53
CA PRO A 150 32.56 -3.65 1.50
C PRO A 150 31.12 -4.16 1.21
N PRO A 151 30.71 -5.29 1.82
CA PRO A 151 29.34 -5.78 1.70
C PRO A 151 28.31 -4.73 2.11
N PRO A 152 27.12 -4.72 1.48
CA PRO A 152 26.07 -3.75 1.81
C PRO A 152 25.46 -4.08 3.17
N HIS A 153 24.83 -3.09 3.81
CA HIS A 153 24.09 -3.30 5.06
C HIS A 153 22.90 -4.25 4.90
N GLY A 154 22.34 -4.32 3.69
CA GLY A 154 21.19 -5.13 3.34
C GLY A 154 20.67 -4.75 1.96
N ILE A 155 19.91 -5.65 1.35
CA ILE A 155 19.25 -5.47 0.05
C ILE A 155 17.79 -5.11 0.27
N ILE A 156 17.32 -4.06 -0.40
CA ILE A 156 15.91 -3.68 -0.41
C ILE A 156 15.20 -4.52 -1.46
N PHE A 157 14.13 -5.20 -1.09
CA PHE A 157 13.33 -5.99 -2.04
C PHE A 157 12.03 -5.28 -2.39
N VAL A 158 11.68 -5.28 -3.67
CA VAL A 158 10.40 -4.81 -4.18
C VAL A 158 9.74 -5.92 -4.98
N GLY A 159 8.69 -6.52 -4.45
CA GLY A 159 7.94 -7.58 -5.13
C GLY A 159 6.64 -7.07 -5.73
N HIS A 160 6.36 -7.40 -6.98
CA HIS A 160 5.02 -7.20 -7.56
C HIS A 160 4.28 -8.53 -7.64
N SER A 161 3.02 -8.58 -7.17
CA SER A 161 2.17 -9.75 -7.30
C SER A 161 2.87 -11.01 -6.76
N MET A 162 2.96 -12.09 -7.54
CA MET A 162 3.68 -13.32 -7.19
C MET A 162 5.17 -13.11 -6.88
N GLY A 163 5.81 -12.03 -7.36
CA GLY A 163 7.20 -11.70 -7.03
C GLY A 163 7.43 -11.47 -5.53
N GLY A 164 6.43 -10.95 -4.82
CA GLY A 164 6.48 -10.86 -3.35
C GLY A 164 6.46 -12.22 -2.67
N ILE A 165 5.76 -13.20 -3.25
CA ILE A 165 5.75 -14.61 -2.77
C ILE A 165 7.10 -15.28 -3.03
N VAL A 166 7.72 -15.01 -4.19
CA VAL A 166 9.08 -15.46 -4.50
C VAL A 166 10.07 -14.93 -3.45
N ILE A 167 10.02 -13.63 -3.12
CA ILE A 167 10.87 -13.00 -2.09
C ILE A 167 10.64 -13.65 -0.72
N ARG A 168 9.38 -13.76 -0.28
CA ARG A 168 9.06 -14.36 1.03
C ARG A 168 9.49 -15.82 1.12
N SER A 169 9.50 -16.52 0.00
CA SER A 169 9.92 -17.92 -0.08
C SER A 169 11.43 -18.14 -0.10
N LEU A 170 12.26 -17.09 -0.07
CA LEU A 170 13.71 -17.22 0.13
C LEU A 170 14.04 -17.92 1.45
N LEU A 171 13.20 -17.74 2.49
CA LEU A 171 13.34 -18.43 3.79
C LEU A 171 13.02 -19.92 3.74
N LEU A 172 12.61 -20.45 2.58
CA LEU A 172 12.55 -21.89 2.40
C LEU A 172 13.96 -22.49 2.29
N SER A 173 14.93 -21.72 1.79
CA SER A 173 16.34 -22.14 1.72
C SER A 173 16.99 -22.08 3.10
N VAL A 174 17.52 -23.20 3.56
CA VAL A 174 18.26 -23.29 4.83
C VAL A 174 19.59 -22.54 4.80
N HIS A 175 20.10 -22.20 3.60
CA HIS A 175 21.34 -21.48 3.41
C HIS A 175 21.12 -19.96 3.25
N PHE A 176 19.86 -19.51 3.17
CA PHE A 176 19.58 -18.10 3.01
C PHE A 176 19.80 -17.34 4.33
N ASN A 177 20.72 -16.37 4.31
CA ASN A 177 20.97 -15.50 5.46
C ASN A 177 19.96 -14.34 5.47
N LEU A 178 19.05 -14.35 6.45
CA LEU A 178 18.05 -13.29 6.66
C LEU A 178 18.65 -11.89 6.78
N SER A 179 19.87 -11.76 7.31
CA SER A 179 20.57 -10.49 7.48
C SER A 179 20.88 -9.79 6.15
N ARG A 180 20.74 -10.48 5.01
CA ARG A 180 20.88 -9.86 3.68
C ARG A 180 19.68 -9.02 3.28
N ILE A 181 18.55 -9.13 3.97
CA ILE A 181 17.35 -8.36 3.68
C ILE A 181 17.37 -7.08 4.54
N ALA A 182 17.33 -5.92 3.88
CA ALA A 182 17.15 -4.64 4.56
C ALA A 182 15.68 -4.46 4.98
N PHE A 183 14.78 -4.47 4.00
CA PHE A 183 13.33 -4.48 4.17
C PHE A 183 12.67 -4.90 2.85
N ILE A 184 11.37 -5.21 2.93
CA ILE A 184 10.58 -5.68 1.79
C ILE A 184 9.41 -4.73 1.56
N VAL A 185 9.21 -4.30 0.32
CA VAL A 185 7.98 -3.67 -0.16
C VAL A 185 7.31 -4.60 -1.16
N THR A 186 6.01 -4.81 -1.02
CA THR A 186 5.23 -5.64 -1.93
C THR A 186 4.04 -4.89 -2.48
N LEU A 187 3.75 -5.06 -3.76
CA LEU A 187 2.72 -4.33 -4.51
C LEU A 187 1.71 -5.33 -5.06
N GLY A 188 0.49 -5.32 -4.55
CA GLY A 188 -0.57 -6.25 -4.98
C GLY A 188 -0.19 -7.72 -4.78
N THR A 189 0.65 -8.03 -3.79
CA THR A 189 1.10 -9.40 -3.53
C THR A 189 0.06 -10.16 -2.73
N PRO A 190 -0.39 -11.35 -3.19
CA PRO A 190 -1.39 -12.15 -2.51
C PRO A 190 -0.78 -12.95 -1.34
N HIS A 191 -0.33 -12.28 -0.28
CA HIS A 191 0.33 -12.89 0.87
C HIS A 191 -0.47 -14.00 1.56
N LYS A 192 -1.78 -13.82 1.71
CA LYS A 192 -2.64 -14.73 2.47
C LYS A 192 -2.73 -16.11 1.81
N ASP A 193 -3.17 -16.12 0.57
CA ASP A 193 -3.45 -17.31 -0.22
C ASP A 193 -3.26 -16.99 -1.71
N ALA A 194 -2.91 -18.00 -2.51
CA ALA A 194 -2.80 -17.83 -3.95
C ALA A 194 -4.14 -17.36 -4.56
N PRO A 195 -4.14 -16.38 -5.49
CA PRO A 195 -5.36 -15.87 -6.13
C PRO A 195 -6.17 -16.97 -6.80
N MET A 196 -5.45 -17.94 -7.36
CA MET A 196 -6.00 -19.14 -7.98
C MET A 196 -5.06 -20.31 -7.69
N VAL A 197 -5.61 -21.43 -7.24
CA VAL A 197 -4.84 -22.66 -6.97
C VAL A 197 -5.12 -23.66 -8.09
N PHE A 198 -4.21 -23.76 -9.06
CA PHE A 198 -4.32 -24.68 -10.19
C PHE A 198 -3.61 -26.02 -9.99
N ASP A 199 -2.68 -26.08 -9.02
CA ASP A 199 -1.99 -27.30 -8.65
C ASP A 199 -1.66 -27.34 -7.15
N TRP A 200 -1.39 -28.55 -6.65
CA TRP A 200 -1.08 -28.77 -5.24
C TRP A 200 0.30 -28.24 -4.83
N TYR A 201 1.25 -28.15 -5.76
CA TYR A 201 2.61 -27.66 -5.49
C TYR A 201 2.59 -26.18 -5.14
N LEU A 202 1.77 -25.37 -5.83
CA LEU A 202 1.56 -23.97 -5.54
C LEU A 202 1.04 -23.80 -4.12
N LYS A 203 -0.02 -24.53 -3.74
CA LYS A 203 -0.54 -24.50 -2.37
C LYS A 203 0.53 -24.91 -1.36
N ASN A 204 1.28 -25.98 -1.64
CA ASN A 204 2.33 -26.47 -0.76
C ASN A 204 3.47 -25.45 -0.56
N ILE A 205 3.81 -24.66 -1.58
CA ILE A 205 4.80 -23.56 -1.44
C ILE A 205 4.26 -22.50 -0.48
N TYR A 206 3.00 -22.10 -0.60
CA TYR A 206 2.37 -21.15 0.34
C TYR A 206 2.36 -21.69 1.78
N ASP A 207 1.92 -22.94 1.97
CA ASP A 207 1.88 -23.57 3.29
C ASP A 207 3.29 -23.58 3.93
N ARG A 208 4.30 -24.01 3.17
CA ARG A 208 5.71 -24.04 3.63
C ARG A 208 6.27 -22.64 3.90
N MET A 209 5.92 -21.66 3.07
CA MET A 209 6.32 -20.26 3.26
C MET A 209 5.76 -19.76 4.59
N HIS A 210 4.45 -19.92 4.81
CA HIS A 210 3.79 -19.53 6.07
C HIS A 210 4.39 -20.23 7.28
N ASP A 211 4.69 -21.53 7.17
CA ASP A 211 5.38 -22.29 8.22
C ASP A 211 6.77 -21.75 8.53
N SER A 212 7.57 -21.45 7.50
CA SER A 212 8.91 -20.89 7.68
C SER A 212 8.85 -19.51 8.35
N TRP A 213 7.94 -18.64 7.93
CA TRP A 213 7.74 -17.33 8.55
C TRP A 213 7.29 -17.43 10.01
N ARG A 214 6.39 -18.36 10.33
CA ARG A 214 5.97 -18.63 11.72
C ARG A 214 7.13 -19.13 12.58
N LYS A 215 7.97 -20.02 12.04
CA LYS A 215 9.15 -20.56 12.73
C LYS A 215 10.17 -19.46 13.06
N HIS A 216 10.41 -18.55 12.13
CA HIS A 216 11.38 -17.46 12.27
C HIS A 216 10.78 -16.15 12.83
N LYS A 217 9.57 -16.18 13.41
CA LYS A 217 8.84 -14.99 13.89
C LYS A 217 9.69 -14.07 14.79
N LYS A 218 10.56 -14.63 15.62
CA LYS A 218 11.44 -13.84 16.52
C LYS A 218 12.55 -13.12 15.76
N GLU A 219 13.16 -13.77 14.78
CA GLU A 219 14.22 -13.20 13.94
C GLU A 219 13.66 -12.13 13.00
N LEU A 220 12.41 -12.35 12.53
CA LEU A 220 11.68 -11.44 11.64
C LEU A 220 11.00 -10.28 12.36
N ALA A 221 11.04 -10.22 13.70
CA ALA A 221 10.29 -9.23 14.48
C ALA A 221 10.65 -7.78 14.12
N ASN A 222 11.91 -7.56 13.70
CA ASN A 222 12.45 -6.24 13.33
C ASN A 222 12.50 -6.03 11.80
N LEU A 223 12.09 -7.01 11.00
CA LEU A 223 12.09 -6.88 9.54
C LEU A 223 10.82 -6.15 9.10
N LEU A 224 10.98 -4.98 8.46
CA LEU A 224 9.86 -4.31 7.82
C LEU A 224 9.44 -5.07 6.56
N VAL A 225 8.16 -5.47 6.52
CA VAL A 225 7.47 -5.92 5.31
C VAL A 225 6.26 -5.02 5.11
N LEU A 226 6.34 -4.14 4.12
CA LEU A 226 5.26 -3.24 3.72
C LEU A 226 4.51 -3.82 2.53
N SER A 227 3.25 -4.17 2.72
CA SER A 227 2.31 -4.60 1.68
C SER A 227 1.41 -3.45 1.28
N VAL A 228 1.38 -3.16 -0.03
CA VAL A 228 0.55 -2.10 -0.60
C VAL A 228 -0.49 -2.74 -1.53
N SER A 229 -1.78 -2.52 -1.25
CA SER A 229 -2.89 -2.92 -2.12
C SER A 229 -3.31 -1.76 -3.04
N GLY A 230 -3.85 -2.08 -4.22
CA GLY A 230 -4.32 -1.08 -5.20
C GLY A 230 -5.77 -0.61 -5.00
N GLY A 231 -6.44 -1.05 -3.93
CA GLY A 231 -7.88 -0.84 -3.73
C GLY A 231 -8.75 -1.74 -4.64
N LEU A 232 -9.99 -1.31 -4.91
CA LEU A 232 -11.00 -2.16 -5.57
C LEU A 232 -10.74 -2.41 -7.06
N LYS A 233 -9.85 -1.63 -7.70
CA LYS A 233 -9.44 -1.83 -9.11
C LYS A 233 -8.47 -2.99 -9.30
N ASP A 234 -7.84 -3.49 -8.25
CA ASP A 234 -7.10 -4.74 -8.34
C ASP A 234 -8.07 -5.93 -8.33
N HIS A 235 -8.53 -6.29 -9.53
CA HIS A 235 -9.44 -7.43 -9.72
C HIS A 235 -8.72 -8.79 -9.69
N LEU A 236 -7.38 -8.81 -9.75
CA LEU A 236 -6.61 -10.04 -9.73
C LEU A 236 -6.25 -10.44 -8.30
N VAL A 237 -5.88 -9.47 -7.47
CA VAL A 237 -5.53 -9.67 -6.07
C VAL A 237 -6.37 -8.73 -5.21
N PRO A 238 -7.53 -9.22 -4.71
CA PRO A 238 -8.34 -8.46 -3.78
C PRO A 238 -7.53 -8.06 -2.53
N GLU A 239 -7.84 -6.90 -1.96
CA GLU A 239 -7.09 -6.33 -0.82
C GLU A 239 -6.89 -7.32 0.34
N HIS A 240 -7.92 -8.09 0.71
CA HIS A 240 -7.83 -9.06 1.81
C HIS A 240 -6.83 -10.21 1.56
N PHE A 241 -6.38 -10.43 0.31
CA PHE A 241 -5.30 -11.38 -0.01
C PHE A 241 -3.92 -10.78 0.23
N THR A 242 -3.80 -9.45 0.29
CA THR A 242 -2.53 -8.76 0.53
C THR A 242 -2.14 -8.65 2.01
N LEU A 243 -2.93 -9.26 2.88
CA LEU A 243 -2.75 -9.28 4.33
C LEU A 243 -2.11 -10.59 4.78
N ASP A 244 -1.23 -10.53 5.78
CA ASP A 244 -0.73 -11.69 6.52
C ASP A 244 -0.13 -11.28 7.88
N ASN A 245 0.07 -12.24 8.77
CA ASN A 245 0.62 -12.01 10.11
C ASN A 245 2.04 -11.46 10.04
N GLY A 246 2.27 -10.32 10.71
CA GLY A 246 3.59 -9.67 10.77
C GLY A 246 3.88 -8.74 9.59
N ILE A 247 3.00 -8.66 8.59
CA ILE A 247 3.10 -7.73 7.47
C ILE A 247 2.35 -6.44 7.80
N ARG A 248 2.99 -5.29 7.55
CA ARG A 248 2.32 -3.99 7.60
C ARG A 248 1.57 -3.78 6.30
N HIS A 249 0.30 -3.43 6.35
CA HIS A 249 -0.51 -3.25 5.16
C HIS A 249 -1.02 -1.83 5.05
N VAL A 250 -0.95 -1.28 3.84
CA VAL A 250 -1.53 0.01 3.47
C VAL A 250 -2.26 -0.12 2.14
N SER A 251 -3.34 0.64 1.96
CA SER A 251 -4.08 0.72 0.71
C SER A 251 -3.74 2.01 -0.02
N THR A 252 -3.54 1.99 -1.33
CA THR A 252 -3.31 3.23 -2.09
C THR A 252 -4.47 4.22 -1.96
N THR A 253 -5.68 3.74 -1.68
CA THR A 253 -6.86 4.56 -1.45
C THR A 253 -6.91 5.20 -0.06
N ALA A 254 -6.10 4.72 0.87
CA ALA A 254 -6.09 5.15 2.27
C ALA A 254 -4.82 5.93 2.66
N VAL A 255 -3.92 6.18 1.71
CA VAL A 255 -2.68 6.95 1.95
C VAL A 255 -2.90 8.38 1.51
N ASP A 256 -2.72 9.35 2.42
CA ASP A 256 -2.85 10.77 2.09
C ASP A 256 -1.83 11.18 1.02
N GLY A 257 -2.29 11.96 0.05
CA GLY A 257 -1.54 12.34 -1.15
C GLY A 257 -1.39 11.23 -2.20
N ILE A 258 -1.88 10.01 -1.94
CA ILE A 258 -2.11 8.99 -2.99
C ILE A 258 -3.60 8.88 -3.28
N GLU A 259 -4.45 8.53 -2.30
CA GLU A 259 -5.93 8.47 -2.35
C GLU A 259 -6.56 7.99 -3.68
N LEU A 260 -5.91 7.04 -4.35
CA LEU A 260 -6.27 6.61 -5.69
C LEU A 260 -6.29 5.09 -5.80
N GLU A 261 -7.22 4.60 -6.62
CA GLU A 261 -7.26 3.20 -6.99
C GLU A 261 -6.29 2.91 -8.14
N ALA A 262 -5.50 1.85 -7.98
CA ALA A 262 -4.58 1.33 -8.98
C ALA A 262 -4.99 -0.10 -9.34
N ASP A 263 -5.16 -0.38 -10.63
CA ASP A 263 -5.29 -1.77 -11.07
C ASP A 263 -3.99 -2.57 -10.79
N HIS A 264 -4.08 -3.89 -10.97
CA HIS A 264 -2.99 -4.82 -10.65
C HIS A 264 -1.66 -4.49 -11.33
N LEU A 265 -1.68 -3.96 -12.56
CA LEU A 265 -0.47 -3.58 -13.28
C LEU A 265 -0.08 -2.13 -13.01
N CYS A 266 -1.05 -1.26 -12.74
CA CYS A 266 -0.88 0.15 -12.46
C CYS A 266 -0.04 0.42 -11.22
N ILE A 267 -0.23 -0.41 -10.18
CA ILE A 267 0.41 -0.20 -8.88
C ILE A 267 1.94 -0.10 -8.96
N VAL A 268 2.60 -0.72 -9.96
CA VAL A 268 4.07 -0.67 -10.12
C VAL A 268 4.59 0.61 -10.76
N TRP A 269 3.73 1.36 -11.47
CA TRP A 269 4.10 2.60 -12.15
C TRP A 269 3.31 3.82 -11.69
N CYS A 270 2.44 3.67 -10.69
CA CYS A 270 1.71 4.77 -10.09
C CYS A 270 2.68 5.79 -9.48
N ASN A 271 2.83 6.95 -10.12
CA ASN A 271 3.83 7.95 -9.76
C ASN A 271 3.68 8.42 -8.31
N GLN A 272 2.45 8.63 -7.85
CA GLN A 272 2.14 9.00 -6.46
C GLN A 272 2.74 7.97 -5.48
N LEU A 273 2.44 6.68 -5.67
CA LEU A 273 2.95 5.60 -4.83
C LEU A 273 4.47 5.43 -4.92
N VAL A 274 5.03 5.41 -6.13
CA VAL A 274 6.47 5.25 -6.36
C VAL A 274 7.26 6.37 -5.67
N ARG A 275 6.71 7.60 -5.62
CA ARG A 275 7.33 8.72 -4.89
C ARG A 275 7.36 8.51 -3.38
N TYR A 276 6.40 7.80 -2.80
CA TYR A 276 6.36 7.47 -1.38
C TYR A 276 7.33 6.32 -1.06
N ILE A 277 7.33 5.27 -1.88
CA ILE A 277 8.28 4.15 -1.76
C ILE A 277 9.73 4.67 -1.85
N SER A 278 10.02 5.56 -2.80
CA SER A 278 11.36 6.16 -2.91
C SER A 278 11.74 7.02 -1.70
N ARG A 279 10.79 7.66 -1.01
CA ARG A 279 11.07 8.38 0.26
C ARG A 279 11.46 7.38 1.35
N LEU A 280 10.74 6.27 1.48
CA LEU A 280 11.07 5.20 2.44
C LEU A 280 12.48 4.63 2.18
N MET A 281 12.85 4.42 0.92
CA MET A 281 14.20 3.95 0.54
C MET A 281 15.29 4.97 0.88
N ILE A 282 15.02 6.27 0.71
CA ILE A 282 15.93 7.36 1.08
C ILE A 282 16.09 7.44 2.61
N GLU A 283 15.03 7.25 3.39
CA GLU A 283 15.11 7.20 4.86
C GLU A 283 15.99 6.04 5.34
N TYR A 284 15.89 4.86 4.71
CA TYR A 284 16.82 3.76 4.95
C TYR A 284 18.26 4.15 4.57
N ALA A 285 18.45 4.77 3.41
CA ALA A 285 19.76 5.13 2.89
C ALA A 285 20.56 6.08 3.81
N TYR A 286 19.88 6.98 4.52
CA TYR A 286 20.53 7.90 5.47
C TYR A 286 21.08 7.20 6.71
N ASP A 287 20.42 6.15 7.20
CA ASP A 287 20.84 5.44 8.42
C ASP A 287 20.36 3.97 8.40
N PRO A 288 21.05 3.11 7.61
CA PRO A 288 20.69 1.71 7.49
C PRO A 288 20.73 0.95 8.83
N ASN A 289 21.67 1.30 9.70
CA ASN A 289 21.93 0.60 10.96
C ASN A 289 20.79 0.76 11.96
N SER A 290 20.14 1.92 12.01
CA SER A 290 19.03 2.17 12.95
C SER A 290 17.66 2.14 12.29
N PHE A 291 17.58 1.91 10.98
CA PHE A 291 16.31 1.89 10.23
C PHE A 291 15.26 0.97 10.87
N HIS A 292 15.63 -0.26 11.24
CA HIS A 292 14.71 -1.23 11.85
C HIS A 292 14.02 -0.71 13.13
N LYS A 293 14.65 0.18 13.89
CA LYS A 293 14.07 0.78 15.10
C LYS A 293 13.04 1.87 14.81
N ARG A 294 13.16 2.51 13.64
CA ARG A 294 12.34 3.65 13.22
C ARG A 294 11.37 3.31 12.09
N ALA A 295 11.50 2.12 11.50
CA ALA A 295 10.76 1.69 10.31
C ALA A 295 9.24 1.86 10.46
N ASP A 296 8.66 1.40 11.56
CA ASP A 296 7.22 1.56 11.83
C ASP A 296 6.82 3.05 11.92
N SER A 297 7.64 3.89 12.57
CA SER A 297 7.40 5.33 12.65
C SER A 297 7.52 6.02 11.29
N ILE A 298 8.47 5.60 10.45
CA ILE A 298 8.67 6.16 9.11
C ILE A 298 7.52 5.73 8.20
N VAL A 299 7.10 4.46 8.25
CA VAL A 299 5.94 3.99 7.48
C VAL A 299 4.70 4.73 7.91
N LYS A 300 4.48 4.90 9.22
CA LYS A 300 3.39 5.71 9.75
C LYS A 300 3.44 7.15 9.22
N GLN A 301 4.60 7.80 9.31
CA GLN A 301 4.80 9.17 8.82
C GLN A 301 4.55 9.30 7.31
N LEU A 302 4.97 8.30 6.52
CA LEU A 302 4.90 8.38 5.06
C LEU A 302 3.56 7.88 4.52
N PHE A 303 2.93 6.87 5.12
CA PHE A 303 1.80 6.15 4.54
C PHE A 303 0.52 6.20 5.40
N ASP A 304 0.48 6.99 6.47
CA ASP A 304 -0.79 7.26 7.17
C ASP A 304 -1.70 8.18 6.34
N ALA A 305 -3.00 8.00 6.56
CA ALA A 305 -4.10 8.70 5.89
C ALA A 305 -4.22 10.20 6.21
N ASP A 306 -3.31 10.78 7.01
CA ASP A 306 -3.33 12.20 7.36
C ASP A 306 -2.08 13.00 6.98
N GLY A 307 -1.07 12.36 6.37
CA GLY A 307 0.10 13.01 5.73
C GLY A 307 0.92 13.98 6.59
N LEU A 308 0.62 14.07 7.88
CA LEU A 308 1.13 15.06 8.81
C LEU A 308 2.02 14.41 9.86
N LEU A 309 3.22 14.96 10.02
CA LEU A 309 4.07 14.68 11.17
C LEU A 309 3.36 15.19 12.43
N ARG A 310 2.65 14.31 13.13
CA ARG A 310 2.27 14.57 14.51
C ARG A 310 3.32 13.95 15.41
N GLU A 311 4.17 14.78 16.01
CA GLU A 311 4.49 14.52 17.41
C GLU A 311 3.14 14.45 18.12
N LEU A 312 2.64 13.23 18.36
CA LEU A 312 1.47 13.01 19.20
C LEU A 312 1.89 13.17 20.65
N THR A 313 2.38 14.36 20.97
CA THR A 313 2.24 14.87 22.31
C THR A 313 0.84 15.43 22.33
N ARG A 314 -0.03 14.94 23.22
CA ARG A 314 -1.31 15.60 23.52
C ARG A 314 -0.96 17.06 23.77
N MET A 315 -1.24 17.94 22.80
CA MET A 315 -0.95 19.36 22.94
C MET A 315 -1.71 19.81 24.18
N ARG A 316 -1.03 20.52 25.10
CA ARG A 316 -1.72 21.09 26.25
C ARG A 316 -2.70 22.11 25.71
N VAL A 317 -3.97 21.77 25.79
CA VAL A 317 -5.06 22.69 25.52
C VAL A 317 -5.49 23.26 26.86
N ASP A 318 -5.54 24.58 26.96
CA ASP A 318 -5.89 25.27 28.20
C ASP A 318 -7.40 25.21 28.49
N THR A 319 -8.21 25.02 27.45
CA THR A 319 -9.69 24.99 27.51
C THR A 319 -10.28 23.89 26.64
N SER A 320 -11.01 22.97 27.25
CA SER A 320 -11.83 21.98 26.54
C SER A 320 -13.31 22.36 26.60
N THR A 321 -14.02 22.20 25.48
CA THR A 321 -15.46 22.44 25.39
C THR A 321 -16.18 21.12 25.18
N GLU A 322 -17.11 20.77 26.06
CA GLU A 322 -17.94 19.58 25.90
C GLU A 322 -19.15 19.88 25.01
N ILE A 323 -19.40 19.02 24.02
CA ILE A 323 -20.55 19.12 23.12
C ILE A 323 -21.27 17.77 23.07
N VAL A 324 -22.59 17.80 23.25
CA VAL A 324 -23.45 16.63 23.11
C VAL A 324 -24.04 16.59 21.70
N ILE A 325 -23.58 15.66 20.89
CA ILE A 325 -24.06 15.44 19.52
C ILE A 325 -25.33 14.62 19.54
N ARG A 326 -26.33 15.06 18.77
CA ARG A 326 -27.62 14.38 18.61
C ARG A 326 -27.90 14.16 17.12
N ASN A 327 -29.16 13.93 16.77
CA ASN A 327 -29.63 13.70 15.42
C ASN A 327 -29.67 14.96 14.54
N GLU A 328 -29.41 16.13 15.11
CA GLU A 328 -29.23 17.38 14.36
C GLU A 328 -27.74 17.60 14.12
N SER A 329 -27.40 18.02 12.89
CA SER A 329 -26.03 18.35 12.57
C SER A 329 -25.62 19.63 13.30
N ILE A 330 -24.36 19.67 13.69
CA ILE A 330 -23.74 20.87 14.21
C ILE A 330 -22.62 21.30 13.28
N PHE A 331 -22.34 22.60 13.25
CA PHE A 331 -21.16 23.18 12.64
C PHE A 331 -20.42 23.98 13.71
N VAL A 332 -19.13 23.72 13.87
CA VAL A 332 -18.27 24.39 14.83
C VAL A 332 -17.02 24.84 14.10
N LYS A 333 -16.74 26.15 14.17
CA LYS A 333 -15.52 26.77 13.65
C LYS A 333 -14.74 27.37 14.80
N ASN A 334 -13.45 27.05 14.90
CA ASN A 334 -12.57 27.70 15.86
C ASN A 334 -12.21 29.11 15.34
N ASN A 335 -12.73 30.14 16.00
CA ASN A 335 -12.44 31.54 15.68
C ASN A 335 -11.32 32.14 16.55
N ASN A 336 -10.76 31.37 17.48
CA ASN A 336 -9.66 31.79 18.34
C ASN A 336 -8.31 31.59 17.63
N GLU A 337 -7.28 32.28 18.10
CA GLU A 337 -5.92 32.18 17.53
C GLU A 337 -5.22 30.86 17.89
N ASP A 338 -5.63 30.25 19.00
CA ASP A 338 -5.04 29.03 19.55
C ASP A 338 -5.81 27.75 19.19
N LEU A 339 -5.18 26.59 19.41
CA LEU A 339 -5.79 25.27 19.25
C LEU A 339 -6.86 25.02 20.33
N GLU A 340 -8.05 24.58 19.93
CA GLU A 340 -9.13 24.21 20.87
C GLU A 340 -9.45 22.72 20.83
N GLU A 341 -9.81 22.16 22.01
CA GLU A 341 -10.31 20.80 22.16
C GLU A 341 -11.83 20.82 22.35
N PHE A 342 -12.53 20.06 21.52
CA PHE A 342 -13.96 19.81 21.63
C PHE A 342 -14.21 18.35 21.97
N VAL A 343 -14.75 18.07 23.15
CA VAL A 343 -15.08 16.71 23.59
C VAL A 343 -16.52 16.41 23.18
N LEU A 344 -16.68 15.56 22.17
CA LEU A 344 -17.96 15.17 21.62
C LEU A 344 -18.47 13.92 22.32
N SER A 345 -19.65 14.02 22.91
CA SER A 345 -20.41 12.87 23.44
C SER A 345 -21.63 12.61 22.57
N PHE A 346 -21.96 11.33 22.35
CA PHE A 346 -23.07 10.94 21.47
C PHE A 346 -23.81 9.70 22.01
N PRO A 347 -25.07 9.47 21.60
CA PRO A 347 -25.91 8.42 22.20
C PRO A 347 -25.33 7.01 22.02
N LYS A 348 -25.59 6.12 22.99
CA LYS A 348 -25.30 4.68 22.84
C LYS A 348 -26.09 4.08 21.68
N ASN A 349 -25.49 3.07 21.05
CA ASN A 349 -26.02 2.37 19.88
C ASN A 349 -26.31 3.32 18.69
N SER A 350 -25.45 4.34 18.54
CA SER A 350 -25.48 5.27 17.42
C SER A 350 -24.10 5.41 16.80
N TRP A 351 -24.08 5.95 15.59
CA TRP A 351 -22.88 6.24 14.83
C TRP A 351 -22.64 7.74 14.83
N LEU A 352 -21.46 8.18 15.23
CA LEU A 352 -21.05 9.56 15.09
C LEU A 352 -20.41 9.73 13.72
N PHE A 353 -21.02 10.54 12.87
CA PHE A 353 -20.42 11.00 11.63
C PHE A 353 -19.82 12.39 11.86
N ILE A 354 -18.54 12.55 11.55
CA ILE A 354 -17.81 13.80 11.70
C ILE A 354 -17.20 14.15 10.35
N GLU A 355 -17.49 15.36 9.86
CA GLU A 355 -16.76 16.02 8.76
C GLU A 355 -15.83 17.06 9.39
N ARG A 356 -14.58 17.18 8.95
CA ARG A 356 -13.62 18.14 9.52
C ARG A 356 -12.66 18.68 8.48
N SER A 357 -12.12 19.86 8.72
CA SER A 357 -10.98 20.36 7.93
C SER A 357 -9.75 19.45 8.03
N ILE A 358 -8.88 19.57 7.03
CA ILE A 358 -7.61 18.83 6.93
C ILE A 358 -6.75 18.99 8.18
N GLU A 359 -6.61 20.21 8.71
CA GLU A 359 -5.69 20.48 9.82
C GLU A 359 -6.22 20.11 11.22
N SER A 360 -7.43 19.55 11.31
CA SER A 360 -8.03 19.10 12.58
C SER A 360 -7.62 17.66 12.96
N SER A 361 -7.79 17.26 14.22
CA SER A 361 -7.42 15.93 14.73
C SER A 361 -8.53 15.26 15.52
N LEU A 362 -8.58 13.92 15.54
CA LEU A 362 -9.56 13.13 16.28
C LEU A 362 -8.86 12.14 17.22
N TRP A 363 -9.37 12.04 18.45
CA TRP A 363 -8.81 11.21 19.50
C TRP A 363 -9.91 10.51 20.30
N THR A 364 -9.67 9.29 20.73
CA THR A 364 -10.51 8.60 21.70
C THR A 364 -10.33 9.23 23.09
N SER A 365 -11.29 8.98 23.98
CA SER A 365 -11.17 9.28 25.41
C SER A 365 -9.95 8.66 26.10
N SER A 366 -9.37 7.59 25.55
CA SER A 366 -8.14 6.97 26.06
C SER A 366 -6.86 7.65 25.56
N GLY A 367 -6.97 8.69 24.72
CA GLY A 367 -5.84 9.38 24.12
C GLY A 367 -5.25 8.69 22.89
N GLU A 368 -5.96 7.70 22.32
CA GLU A 368 -5.56 7.06 21.08
C GLU A 368 -6.11 7.87 19.89
N PRO A 369 -5.29 8.24 18.90
CA PRO A 369 -5.75 8.92 17.70
C PRO A 369 -6.69 8.04 16.85
N ILE A 370 -7.73 8.65 16.25
CA ILE A 370 -8.67 7.98 15.34
C ILE A 370 -8.32 8.36 13.90
N TYR A 371 -7.81 7.37 13.15
CA TYR A 371 -7.25 7.55 11.80
C TYR A 371 -8.18 7.16 10.65
N SER A 372 -9.44 6.81 10.93
CA SER A 372 -10.39 6.40 9.89
C SER A 372 -10.78 7.62 9.03
N LEU A 373 -10.03 7.86 7.96
CA LEU A 373 -10.14 9.03 7.11
C LEU A 373 -10.45 8.58 5.69
N ASN A 374 -11.59 9.03 5.22
CA ASN A 374 -11.83 9.15 3.80
C ASN A 374 -11.96 10.66 3.51
N SER A 375 -11.45 11.10 2.36
CA SER A 375 -11.50 12.49 1.92
C SER A 375 -12.71 12.74 1.02
N TRP A 376 -13.38 13.88 1.17
CA TRP A 376 -14.34 14.37 0.18
C TRP A 376 -14.19 15.89 0.02
N GLY A 377 -13.79 16.32 -1.18
CA GLY A 377 -13.48 17.73 -1.44
C GLY A 377 -12.27 18.19 -0.63
N GLN A 378 -12.46 19.23 0.21
CA GLN A 378 -11.43 19.76 1.12
C GLN A 378 -11.65 19.32 2.58
N SER A 379 -12.55 18.37 2.82
CA SER A 379 -12.91 17.88 4.15
C SER A 379 -12.56 16.40 4.31
N PHE A 380 -12.23 16.01 5.53
CA PHE A 380 -12.16 14.60 5.93
C PHE A 380 -13.45 14.17 6.62
N TYR A 381 -13.84 12.92 6.42
CA TYR A 381 -14.96 12.32 7.15
C TYR A 381 -14.58 11.05 7.89
N THR A 382 -15.19 10.88 9.06
CA THR A 382 -14.98 9.75 9.96
C THR A 382 -16.34 9.28 10.48
N LEU A 383 -16.56 7.97 10.47
CA LEU A 383 -17.74 7.33 11.04
C LEU A 383 -17.32 6.43 12.20
N VAL A 384 -17.79 6.72 13.41
CA VAL A 384 -17.41 5.98 14.64
C VAL A 384 -18.65 5.44 15.32
N HIS A 385 -18.69 4.13 15.59
CA HIS A 385 -19.78 3.55 16.36
C HIS A 385 -19.54 3.72 17.87
N SER A 386 -20.62 3.96 18.61
CA SER A 386 -20.61 4.07 20.07
C SER A 386 -20.05 2.83 20.81
N SER A 387 -19.98 1.65 20.16
CA SER A 387 -19.32 0.47 20.73
C SER A 387 -17.80 0.57 20.79
N VAL A 388 -17.21 1.47 20.00
CA VAL A 388 -15.77 1.73 19.99
C VAL A 388 -15.44 2.74 21.09
N THR A 389 -16.19 3.84 21.15
CA THR A 389 -16.05 4.86 22.19
C THR A 389 -17.32 5.70 22.31
N GLU A 390 -17.65 6.17 23.51
CA GLU A 390 -18.80 7.06 23.77
C GLU A 390 -18.42 8.55 23.74
N GLN A 391 -17.11 8.85 23.68
CA GLN A 391 -16.56 10.21 23.68
C GLN A 391 -15.34 10.31 22.76
N ILE A 392 -15.30 11.39 21.98
CA ILE A 392 -14.21 11.69 21.04
C ILE A 392 -13.76 13.13 21.26
N SER A 393 -12.45 13.34 21.37
CA SER A 393 -11.87 14.69 21.37
C SER A 393 -11.51 15.09 19.94
N VAL A 394 -12.04 16.23 19.49
CA VAL A 394 -11.65 16.89 18.23
C VAL A 394 -10.74 18.06 18.58
N HIS A 395 -9.54 18.12 18.03
CA HIS A 395 -8.73 19.35 18.12
C HIS A 395 -8.81 20.13 16.82
N VAL A 396 -9.16 21.41 16.92
CA VAL A 396 -9.45 22.27 15.77
C VAL A 396 -8.51 23.48 15.84
N LYS A 397 -7.74 23.73 14.79
CA LYS A 397 -6.85 24.90 14.71
C LYS A 397 -7.63 26.18 14.39
N SER A 398 -6.98 27.33 14.59
CA SER A 398 -7.54 28.63 14.22
C SER A 398 -8.07 28.65 12.79
N GLN A 399 -9.27 29.19 12.61
CA GLN A 399 -10.01 29.27 11.36
C GLN A 399 -10.49 27.96 10.74
N GLU A 400 -10.23 26.82 11.38
CA GLU A 400 -10.70 25.51 10.92
C GLU A 400 -12.04 25.12 11.53
N PHE A 401 -12.69 24.12 10.94
CA PHE A 401 -14.03 23.70 11.34
C PHE A 401 -14.20 22.19 11.41
N PHE A 402 -15.27 21.77 12.10
CA PHE A 402 -15.86 20.45 11.96
C PHE A 402 -17.38 20.53 11.95
N LYS A 403 -18.01 19.54 11.33
CA LYS A 403 -19.42 19.23 11.46
C LYS A 403 -19.58 17.86 12.06
N ALA A 404 -20.60 17.66 12.88
CA ALA A 404 -20.86 16.38 13.48
C ALA A 404 -22.36 16.10 13.60
N VAL A 405 -22.75 14.84 13.44
CA VAL A 405 -24.12 14.38 13.62
C VAL A 405 -24.13 12.93 14.12
N ALA A 406 -25.01 12.63 15.06
CA ALA A 406 -25.24 11.28 15.56
C ALA A 406 -26.36 10.62 14.77
N LEU A 407 -26.01 9.53 14.09
CA LEU A 407 -26.86 8.77 13.20
C LEU A 407 -27.36 7.52 13.92
N ARG A 408 -28.68 7.31 13.86
CA ARG A 408 -29.29 6.06 14.33
C ARG A 408 -29.54 5.15 13.16
N GLU A 409 -29.12 3.90 13.32
CA GLU A 409 -29.36 2.86 12.33
C GLU A 409 -30.83 2.45 12.31
N ASP A 410 -31.42 2.44 11.12
CA ASP A 410 -32.78 1.99 10.89
C ASP A 410 -32.81 0.46 10.74
N SER A 411 -33.00 -0.24 11.85
CA SER A 411 -32.99 -1.72 11.89
C SER A 411 -34.02 -2.36 10.96
N ALA A 412 -35.12 -1.66 10.64
CA ALA A 412 -36.14 -2.19 9.72
C ALA A 412 -35.67 -2.24 8.26
N LYS A 413 -34.62 -1.49 7.91
CA LYS A 413 -34.04 -1.46 6.57
C LYS A 413 -32.81 -2.37 6.42
N PHE A 414 -32.38 -3.03 7.49
CA PHE A 414 -31.19 -3.88 7.48
C PHE A 414 -31.34 -5.10 6.54
N ASP A 415 -32.52 -5.71 6.48
CA ASP A 415 -32.80 -6.83 5.56
C ASP A 415 -32.83 -6.41 4.09
N SER A 416 -32.90 -5.10 3.80
CA SER A 416 -32.86 -4.55 2.44
C SER A 416 -31.45 -4.17 1.97
N VAL A 417 -30.42 -4.43 2.80
CA VAL A 417 -29.02 -4.14 2.48
C VAL A 417 -28.56 -4.91 1.25
N VAL A 418 -27.99 -4.18 0.30
CA VAL A 418 -27.51 -4.75 -0.96
C VAL A 418 -26.19 -5.49 -0.71
N HIS A 419 -26.22 -6.81 -0.85
CA HIS A 419 -25.00 -7.61 -1.01
C HIS A 419 -24.43 -7.37 -2.41
N ILE A 420 -23.26 -6.72 -2.49
CA ILE A 420 -22.60 -6.50 -3.78
C ILE A 420 -21.91 -7.78 -4.26
N GLY A 421 -22.65 -8.60 -5.00
CA GLY A 421 -22.10 -9.56 -5.98
C GLY A 421 -22.17 -9.00 -7.40
N LEU A 422 -21.48 -9.64 -8.36
CA LEU A 422 -21.28 -9.19 -9.76
C LEU A 422 -22.57 -8.76 -10.54
N LEU A 423 -23.76 -9.10 -10.04
CA LEU A 423 -25.09 -8.86 -10.65
C LEU A 423 -25.94 -7.77 -9.95
N SER A 424 -25.50 -7.23 -8.82
CA SER A 424 -26.30 -6.35 -7.94
C SER A 424 -26.37 -4.88 -8.39
N LEU A 425 -25.47 -4.43 -9.27
CA LEU A 425 -25.41 -3.05 -9.81
C LEU A 425 -26.54 -2.69 -10.78
N LEU A 426 -27.49 -3.61 -11.04
CA LEU A 426 -28.53 -3.47 -12.08
C LEU A 426 -29.92 -3.10 -11.55
N LYS A 427 -30.13 -2.94 -10.23
CA LYS A 427 -31.42 -2.49 -9.69
C LYS A 427 -31.27 -1.19 -8.91
N SER A 428 -31.92 -0.14 -9.40
CA SER A 428 -32.03 1.20 -8.80
C SER A 428 -32.86 1.23 -7.50
N CYS A 429 -32.56 0.36 -6.53
CA CYS A 429 -33.22 0.33 -5.22
C CYS A 429 -32.17 0.47 -4.12
N PHE A 430 -31.64 1.68 -3.94
CA PHE A 430 -30.83 1.99 -2.76
C PHE A 430 -31.76 2.51 -1.66
N THR A 431 -31.83 1.78 -0.54
CA THR A 431 -32.47 2.25 0.69
C THR A 431 -31.38 2.83 1.61
N SER A 432 -31.56 4.08 2.05
CA SER A 432 -30.62 4.71 2.98
C SER A 432 -30.86 4.22 4.41
N LEU A 433 -29.84 3.64 5.04
CA LEU A 433 -29.85 3.31 6.48
C LEU A 433 -29.67 4.55 7.34
N TRP A 434 -28.86 5.50 6.86
CA TRP A 434 -28.63 6.78 7.52
C TRP A 434 -28.81 7.93 6.52
N LYS A 435 -29.36 9.04 7.02
CA LYS A 435 -29.47 10.29 6.27
C LYS A 435 -28.99 11.41 7.19
N ALA A 436 -28.03 12.19 6.72
CA ALA A 436 -27.55 13.40 7.38
C ALA A 436 -27.88 14.60 6.50
N ASP A 437 -28.27 15.71 7.12
CA ASP A 437 -28.49 16.99 6.45
C ASP A 437 -27.53 18.00 7.07
N PHE A 438 -26.63 18.56 6.26
CA PHE A 438 -25.70 19.60 6.65
C PHE A 438 -26.16 20.90 5.99
N ASP A 439 -27.03 21.64 6.69
CA ASP A 439 -27.52 22.97 6.33
C ASP A 439 -27.87 23.20 4.85
N GLY A 440 -28.85 22.44 4.34
CA GLY A 440 -29.82 22.92 3.36
C GLY A 440 -29.40 22.94 1.88
N HIS A 441 -28.13 22.70 1.56
CA HIS A 441 -27.69 22.61 0.17
C HIS A 441 -27.20 21.22 -0.26
N GLU A 442 -26.86 20.31 0.66
CA GLU A 442 -26.40 18.97 0.32
C GLU A 442 -26.92 17.90 1.31
N PRO A 443 -27.94 17.10 0.93
CA PRO A 443 -28.32 15.94 1.73
C PRO A 443 -27.27 14.84 1.57
N VAL A 444 -26.52 14.52 2.62
CA VAL A 444 -25.60 13.37 2.65
C VAL A 444 -26.40 12.11 2.91
N VAL A 445 -26.58 11.33 1.86
CA VAL A 445 -27.19 10.00 1.96
C VAL A 445 -26.09 8.97 2.16
N LEU A 446 -26.16 8.22 3.26
CA LEU A 446 -25.23 7.15 3.61
C LEU A 446 -25.88 5.80 3.26
N LEU A 447 -25.38 5.16 2.21
CA LEU A 447 -25.89 3.87 1.73
C LEU A 447 -25.17 2.69 2.39
N PRO A 448 -25.87 1.60 2.72
CA PRO A 448 -25.20 0.36 3.10
C PRO A 448 -24.45 -0.24 1.92
N VAL A 449 -23.17 -0.52 2.13
CA VAL A 449 -22.47 -1.48 1.30
C VAL A 449 -21.85 -2.55 2.19
N TYR A 450 -22.39 -3.78 2.13
CA TYR A 450 -21.88 -4.89 2.92
C TYR A 450 -20.87 -5.72 2.10
N PHE A 451 -19.60 -5.62 2.46
CA PHE A 451 -18.52 -6.43 1.89
C PHE A 451 -18.10 -7.53 2.87
N GLY A 452 -18.96 -8.50 3.21
CA GLY A 452 -18.52 -9.66 4.01
C GLY A 452 -17.84 -9.33 5.36
N THR A 453 -17.99 -8.10 5.87
CA THR A 453 -17.17 -7.31 6.84
C THR A 453 -16.00 -6.49 6.24
N PRO A 454 -15.89 -5.16 6.52
CA PRO A 454 -16.81 -4.24 7.21
C PRO A 454 -17.83 -3.55 6.29
N VAL A 455 -18.80 -2.85 6.89
CA VAL A 455 -19.82 -2.03 6.20
C VAL A 455 -19.16 -0.74 5.70
N ALA A 456 -19.26 -0.47 4.40
CA ALA A 456 -18.84 0.81 3.82
C ALA A 456 -20.02 1.79 3.79
N ALA A 457 -19.72 3.02 4.17
CA ALA A 457 -20.61 4.17 4.09
C ALA A 457 -20.29 4.95 2.81
N VAL A 458 -21.23 4.99 1.87
CA VAL A 458 -21.09 5.80 0.65
C VAL A 458 -21.84 7.10 0.85
N VAL A 459 -21.14 8.23 0.74
CA VAL A 459 -21.71 9.58 0.80
C VAL A 459 -22.10 10.01 -0.62
N ILE A 460 -23.36 10.43 -0.78
CA ILE A 460 -23.87 10.98 -2.04
C ILE A 460 -24.40 12.38 -1.77
N SER A 461 -23.91 13.36 -2.53
CA SER A 461 -24.51 14.69 -2.64
C SER A 461 -25.35 14.80 -3.89
N LEU A 462 -26.46 15.54 -3.79
CA LEU A 462 -27.39 15.76 -4.88
C LEU A 462 -27.42 17.25 -5.19
N GLU A 463 -26.76 17.65 -6.28
CA GLU A 463 -26.90 19.00 -6.83
C GLU A 463 -28.09 19.07 -7.79
N LEU A 464 -28.89 20.12 -7.65
CA LEU A 464 -30.05 20.38 -8.48
C LEU A 464 -29.60 21.19 -9.71
N GLU A 465 -29.20 20.51 -10.79
CA GLU A 465 -28.91 21.19 -12.06
C GLU A 465 -30.21 21.67 -12.71
N SER A 466 -30.42 23.00 -12.77
CA SER A 466 -31.52 23.54 -13.55
C SER A 466 -31.21 23.40 -15.04
N CYS A 467 -31.83 22.43 -15.73
CA CYS A 467 -31.83 22.39 -17.18
C CYS A 467 -32.62 23.60 -17.72
N LYS A 468 -31.95 24.73 -17.97
CA LYS A 468 -32.52 25.78 -18.81
C LYS A 468 -32.51 25.25 -20.25
N HIS A 469 -33.67 24.84 -20.75
CA HIS A 469 -33.88 24.70 -22.19
C HIS A 469 -33.59 26.06 -22.83
N THR A 470 -32.50 26.14 -23.57
CA THR A 470 -32.30 27.20 -24.55
C THR A 470 -33.20 26.87 -25.74
N ASP A 471 -34.34 27.53 -25.84
CA ASP A 471 -35.13 27.56 -27.07
C ASP A 471 -34.30 28.25 -28.17
N GLY A 472 -33.99 27.50 -29.22
CA GLY A 472 -33.35 27.96 -30.46
C GLY A 472 -33.96 27.24 -31.63
#